data_AF-A0A956CLB0-F1
#
_entry.id   AF-A0A956CLB0-F1
#
_cell.length_a   1.000
_cell.length_b   1.000
_cell.length_c   1.000
_cell.angle_alpha   90.00
_cell.angle_beta   90.00
_cell.angle_gamma   90.00
#
_symmetry.space_group_name_H-M   'P 1'
#
loop_
_entity.id
_entity.type
_entity.pdbx_description
1 polymer ?
#
loop_
_entity_poly.entity_id
_entity_poly.type
_entity_poly.pdbx_seq_one_letter_code
_entity_poly.pdbx_strand_id
1 'polypeptide(L)'
;RIELKVPKWVGPAFVRRGVHAEAGALDLVAVEGMARPHPYLLPNGEGFPDNDERFLKFSAAVAALTERDAPDVLHLNDWHTATALAALESL
;
A
#
# COMPACT_ATOMS: atom_id res chain seq x y z
N ARG A 1 -8.83 7.96 10.44
CA ARG A 1 -8.44 6.84 9.56
C ARG A 1 -9.56 6.68 8.56
N ILE A 2 -9.26 6.63 7.26
CA ILE A 2 -10.26 6.55 6.21
C ILE A 2 -10.17 5.15 5.59
N GLU A 3 -11.30 4.47 5.47
CA GLU A 3 -11.39 3.17 4.82
C GLU A 3 -11.29 3.32 3.29
N LEU A 4 -10.62 2.36 2.65
CA LEU A 4 -10.45 2.32 1.20
C LEU A 4 -11.32 1.21 0.62
N LYS A 5 -12.00 1.50 -0.50
CA LYS A 5 -12.78 0.51 -1.24
C LYS A 5 -11.81 -0.36 -2.05
N VAL A 6 -11.55 -1.57 -1.56
CA VAL A 6 -10.64 -2.53 -2.19
C VAL A 6 -11.35 -3.85 -2.50
N PRO A 7 -10.83 -4.69 -3.42
CA PRO A 7 -11.38 -6.02 -3.67
C PRO A 7 -11.46 -6.88 -2.40
N LYS A 8 -12.47 -7.75 -2.32
CA LYS A 8 -12.75 -8.57 -1.12
C LYS A 8 -11.53 -9.37 -0.62
N TRP A 9 -10.69 -9.88 -1.52
CA TRP A 9 -9.51 -10.68 -1.17
C TRP A 9 -8.41 -9.87 -0.48
N VAL A 10 -8.40 -8.53 -0.63
CA VAL A 10 -7.43 -7.66 0.02
C VAL A 10 -7.66 -7.58 1.53
N GLY A 11 -8.91 -7.74 1.96
CA GLY A 11 -9.33 -7.50 3.33
C GLY A 11 -9.37 -6.00 3.67
N PRO A 12 -9.46 -5.64 4.97
CA PRO A 12 -9.56 -4.25 5.40
C PRO A 12 -8.33 -3.43 4.99
N ALA A 13 -8.56 -2.30 4.30
CA ALA A 13 -7.53 -1.36 3.89
C ALA A 13 -7.88 0.07 4.31
N PHE A 14 -6.87 0.82 4.74
CA PHE A 14 -7.08 2.16 5.30
C PHE A 14 -5.95 3.11 4.97
N VAL A 15 -6.26 4.40 4.94
CA VAL A 15 -5.27 5.49 4.93
C VAL A 15 -5.38 6.33 6.20
N ARG A 16 -4.24 6.75 6.75
CA ARG A 16 -4.14 7.77 7.80
C ARG A 16 -3.27 8.90 7.30
N ARG A 17 -3.82 10.12 7.32
CA ARG A 17 -3.12 11.33 6.92
C ARG A 17 -2.50 12.03 8.12
N GLY A 18 -1.35 12.66 7.91
CA GLY A 18 -0.68 13.46 8.93
C GLY A 18 0.40 14.33 8.33
N VAL A 19 1.08 15.08 9.20
CA VAL A 19 2.25 15.87 8.84
C VAL A 19 3.43 15.37 9.67
N HIS A 20 4.50 14.95 9.00
CA HIS A 20 5.77 14.60 9.61
C HIS A 20 6.68 15.83 9.65
N ALA A 21 7.45 15.99 10.72
CA ALA A 21 8.30 17.16 10.93
C ALA A 21 9.30 17.39 9.78
N GLU A 22 9.81 16.29 9.19
CA GLU A 22 10.82 16.35 8.13
C GLU A 22 10.26 16.10 6.73
N ALA A 23 9.24 15.24 6.61
CA ALA A 23 8.74 14.77 5.31
C ALA A 23 7.47 15.51 4.85
N GLY A 24 6.94 16.42 5.68
CA GLY A 24 5.72 17.16 5.36
C GLY A 24 4.47 16.28 5.40
N ALA A 25 3.51 16.57 4.53
CA ALA A 25 2.27 15.81 4.45
C ALA A 25 2.54 14.35 4.05
N LEU A 26 2.02 13.41 4.84
CA LEU A 26 2.16 11.97 4.60
C LEU A 26 0.82 11.25 4.74
N ASP A 27 0.60 10.32 3.83
CA ASP A 27 -0.47 9.35 3.88
C ASP A 27 0.12 7.97 4.19
N LEU A 28 -0.28 7.40 5.32
CA LEU A 28 0.10 6.04 5.73
C LEU A 28 -1.00 5.06 5.33
N VAL A 29 -0.71 4.21 4.36
CA VAL A 29 -1.58 3.11 3.92
C VAL A 29 -1.34 1.88 4.80
N ALA A 30 -2.41 1.24 5.24
CA ALA A 30 -2.39 0.06 6.07
C ALA A 30 -3.32 -1.02 5.51
N VAL A 31 -2.76 -2.21 5.31
CA VAL A 31 -3.46 -3.45 4.96
C VAL A 31 -3.14 -4.53 6.00
N GLU A 32 -3.98 -5.56 6.08
CA GLU A 32 -3.73 -6.69 6.97
C GLU A 32 -2.36 -7.33 6.69
N GLY A 33 -1.63 -7.66 7.75
CA GLY A 33 -0.30 -8.25 7.63
C GLY A 33 0.84 -7.29 7.26
N MET A 34 0.60 -5.99 7.03
CA MET A 34 1.68 -5.08 6.63
C MET A 34 2.74 -4.83 7.72
N ALA A 35 2.32 -4.73 8.99
CA ALA A 35 3.22 -4.41 10.10
C ALA A 35 4.19 -5.57 10.39
N ARG A 36 5.49 -5.28 10.39
CA ARG A 36 6.57 -6.24 10.65
C ARG A 36 7.73 -5.57 11.39
N PRO A 37 8.56 -6.34 12.12
CA PRO A 37 9.81 -5.83 12.71
C PRO A 37 10.84 -5.36 11.67
N HIS A 38 10.89 -6.02 10.51
CA HIS A 38 11.67 -5.61 9.33
C HIS A 38 10.73 -5.59 8.12
N PRO A 39 10.85 -4.64 7.18
CA PRO A 39 9.88 -4.49 6.09
C PRO A 39 9.78 -5.73 5.18
N TYR A 40 10.90 -6.45 4.98
CA TYR A 40 11.01 -7.47 3.94
C TYR A 40 11.53 -8.84 4.40
N LEU A 41 12.29 -8.90 5.49
CA LEU A 41 13.18 -10.03 5.78
C LEU A 41 12.97 -10.56 7.19
N LEU A 42 13.09 -11.88 7.32
CA LEU A 42 13.30 -12.57 8.58
C LEU A 42 14.71 -12.29 9.13
N PRO A 43 14.98 -12.56 10.42
CA PRO A 43 16.30 -12.34 11.01
C PRO A 43 17.43 -13.13 10.34
N ASN A 44 17.11 -14.24 9.64
CA ASN A 44 18.06 -15.04 8.87
C ASN A 44 18.35 -14.48 7.46
N GLY A 45 17.74 -13.34 7.08
CA GLY A 45 17.93 -12.70 5.79
C GLY A 45 17.01 -13.22 4.68
N GLU A 46 16.16 -14.22 4.94
CA GLU A 46 15.18 -14.68 3.97
C GLU A 46 13.98 -13.74 3.90
N GLY A 47 13.36 -13.62 2.72
CA GLY A 47 12.12 -12.88 2.56
C GLY A 47 10.99 -13.50 3.38
N PHE A 48 10.09 -12.67 3.94
CA PHE A 48 8.87 -13.21 4.50
C PHE A 48 8.08 -13.98 3.41
N PRO A 49 7.56 -15.19 3.71
CA PRO A 49 6.84 -16.00 2.73
C PRO A 49 5.58 -15.35 2.15
N ASP A 50 5.03 -14.33 2.81
CA ASP A 50 3.82 -13.59 2.44
C ASP A 50 4.12 -12.18 1.88
N ASN A 51 5.37 -11.89 1.52
CA ASN A 51 5.73 -10.59 0.95
C ASN A 51 4.92 -10.30 -0.32
N ASP A 52 4.79 -11.27 -1.21
CA ASP A 52 4.00 -11.17 -2.43
C ASP A 52 2.56 -10.74 -2.13
N GLU A 53 1.85 -11.46 -1.26
CA GLU A 53 0.48 -11.16 -0.87
C GLU A 53 0.36 -9.77 -0.24
N ARG A 54 1.27 -9.42 0.68
CA ARG A 54 1.27 -8.12 1.36
C ARG A 54 1.44 -6.96 0.39
N PHE A 55 2.35 -7.08 -0.58
CA PHE A 55 2.61 -6.01 -1.54
C PHE A 55 1.57 -5.96 -2.66
N LEU A 56 0.91 -7.07 -2.99
CA LEU A 56 -0.31 -7.09 -3.81
C LEU A 56 -1.45 -6.34 -3.11
N LYS A 57 -1.69 -6.63 -1.82
CA LYS A 57 -2.68 -5.92 -0.99
C LYS A 57 -2.39 -4.43 -0.90
N PHE A 58 -1.12 -4.08 -0.65
CA PHE A 58 -0.68 -2.68 -0.58
C PHE A 58 -0.92 -1.95 -1.90
N SER A 59 -0.53 -2.55 -3.02
CA SER A 59 -0.72 -1.99 -4.35
C SER A 59 -2.20 -1.77 -4.68
N ALA A 60 -3.08 -2.70 -4.32
CA ALA A 60 -4.53 -2.53 -4.47
C ALA A 60 -5.08 -1.38 -3.60
N ALA A 61 -4.54 -1.19 -2.39
CA ALA A 61 -4.91 -0.05 -1.55
C ALA A 61 -4.40 1.29 -2.12
N VAL A 62 -3.20 1.32 -2.73
CA VAL A 62 -2.68 2.49 -3.44
C VAL A 62 -3.54 2.85 -4.65
N ALA A 63 -3.98 1.85 -5.42
CA ALA A 63 -4.93 2.05 -6.53
C ALA A 63 -6.24 2.69 -6.04
N ALA A 64 -6.85 2.12 -4.99
CA ALA A 64 -8.08 2.66 -4.40
C ALA A 64 -7.91 4.09 -3.85
N LEU A 65 -6.75 4.41 -3.26
CA LEU A 65 -6.45 5.78 -2.81
C LEU A 65 -6.31 6.73 -4.00
N THR A 66 -5.67 6.28 -5.08
CA THR A 66 -5.49 7.04 -6.32
C THR A 66 -6.84 7.36 -6.96
N GLU A 67 -7.74 6.39 -7.08
CA GLU A 67 -9.08 6.62 -7.64
C GLU A 67 -9.90 7.61 -6.79
N ARG A 68 -9.73 7.53 -5.47
CA ARG A 68 -10.47 8.39 -4.55
C ARG A 68 -10.01 9.84 -4.60
N ASP A 69 -8.69 10.06 -4.58
CA ASP A 69 -8.12 11.40 -4.49
C ASP A 69 -7.78 12.01 -5.86
N ALA A 70 -7.76 11.19 -6.91
CA ALA A 70 -7.51 11.55 -8.31
C ALA A 70 -6.29 12.49 -8.48
N PRO A 71 -5.08 12.08 -8.05
CA PRO A 71 -3.89 12.90 -8.25
C PRO A 71 -3.53 13.00 -9.74
N ASP A 72 -2.92 14.11 -10.15
CA ASP A 72 -2.48 14.31 -11.54
C ASP A 72 -1.39 13.32 -11.97
N VAL A 73 -0.52 12.93 -11.03
CA VAL A 73 0.59 12.01 -11.27
C VAL A 73 0.66 10.99 -10.14
N LEU A 74 0.68 9.71 -10.52
CA LEU A 74 0.99 8.60 -9.62
C LEU A 74 2.41 8.11 -9.90
N HIS A 75 3.32 8.29 -8.94
CA HIS A 75 4.68 7.75 -9.00
C HIS A 75 4.79 6.49 -8.11
N LEU A 76 5.13 5.36 -8.73
CA LEU A 76 5.23 4.06 -8.08
C LEU A 76 6.70 3.68 -7.91
N ASN A 77 7.14 3.59 -6.66
CA ASN A 77 8.54 3.31 -6.33
C ASN A 77 8.73 1.80 -6.10
N ASP A 78 9.58 1.21 -6.95
CA ASP A 78 10.09 -0.15 -6.80
C ASP A 78 9.02 -1.27 -6.87
N TRP A 79 9.46 -2.52 -6.82
CA TRP A 79 8.63 -3.71 -7.08
C TRP A 79 7.42 -3.85 -6.16
N HIS A 80 7.50 -3.33 -4.93
CA HIS A 80 6.42 -3.36 -3.93
C HIS A 80 5.12 -2.69 -4.39
N THR A 81 5.23 -1.79 -5.36
CA THR A 81 4.11 -1.00 -5.90
C THR A 81 3.80 -1.33 -7.37
N ALA A 82 4.52 -2.28 -7.96
CA ALA A 82 4.47 -2.56 -9.40
C ALA A 82 3.09 -3.02 -9.89
N THR A 83 2.25 -3.58 -9.00
CA THR A 83 0.93 -4.09 -9.36
C THR A 83 -0.19 -3.08 -9.14
N ALA A 84 0.10 -1.86 -8.67
CA ALA A 84 -0.93 -0.86 -8.41
C ALA A 84 -1.67 -0.46 -9.69
N LEU A 85 -0.97 -0.36 -10.83
CA LEU A 85 -1.58 -0.05 -12.12
C LEU A 85 -2.58 -1.13 -12.56
N ALA A 86 -2.26 -2.40 -12.33
CA ALA A 86 -3.16 -3.52 -12.67
C ALA A 86 -4.40 -3.59 -11.76
N ALA A 87 -4.41 -2.84 -10.65
CA ALA A 87 -5.51 -2.79 -9.70
C ALA A 87 -6.40 -1.54 -9.87
N LEU A 88 -6.09 -0.62 -10.80
CA LEU A 88 -6.98 0.48 -11.15
C LEU A 88 -8.17 -0.06 -11.95
N GLU A 89 -9.39 0.28 -11.54
CA GLU A 89 -10.63 -0.03 -12.27
C GLU A 89 -10.90 0.99 -13.39
N SER A 90 -10.31 2.19 -13.30
CA SER A 90 -10.58 3.31 -14.22
C SER A 90 -9.76 3.30 -15.52
N LEU A 91 -9.10 2.20 -15.87
CA LEU A 91 -8.32 2.04 -17.12
C LEU A 91 -9.14 1.40 -18.23
#